data_AF-A0AAD6RLR5-F1
#
_entry.id   AF-A0AAD6RLR5-F1
#
_cell.length_a   1.000
_cell.length_b   1.000
_cell.length_c   1.000
_cell.angle_alpha   90.00
_cell.angle_beta   90.00
_cell.angle_gamma   90.00
#
_symmetry.space_group_name_H-M   'P 1'
#
loop_
_entity.id
_entity.type
_entity.pdbx_description
1 polymer ?
#
loop_
_entity_poly.entity_id
_entity_poly.type
_entity_poly.pdbx_seq_one_letter_code
_entity_poly.pdbx_strand_id
1 'polypeptide(L)'
;MGFALKYGYSILCVVAVVALLPARSYSQDYTCSRATYFGSPDCLGTPTGACGFGGYGGTVNDANVAGVSRLFKNGSGCGGCYQVREFKALNYQN
;
A
#
# COMPACT_ATOMS: atom_id res chain seq x y z
N MET A 1 -46.41 4.86 3.76
CA MET A 1 -45.49 5.99 4.04
C MET A 1 -44.12 5.57 4.59
N GLY A 2 -43.93 4.34 5.09
CA GLY A 2 -42.68 3.93 5.76
C GLY A 2 -41.54 3.38 4.89
N PHE A 3 -41.77 3.03 3.62
CA PHE A 3 -40.74 2.40 2.76
C PHE A 3 -39.67 3.40 2.26
N ALA A 4 -40.05 4.65 1.98
CA ALA A 4 -39.13 5.68 1.49
C ALA A 4 -38.13 6.17 2.57
N LEU A 5 -38.58 6.25 3.84
CA LEU A 5 -37.74 6.64 4.97
C LEU A 5 -36.65 5.60 5.28
N LYS A 6 -36.97 4.30 5.11
CA LYS A 6 -36.04 3.19 5.34
C LYS A 6 -34.92 3.13 4.30
N TYR A 7 -35.25 3.36 3.03
CA TYR A 7 -34.27 3.47 1.95
C TYR A 7 -33.41 4.73 2.07
N GLY A 8 -33.99 5.86 2.48
CA GLY A 8 -33.25 7.09 2.72
C GLY A 8 -32.18 6.95 3.81
N TYR A 9 -32.51 6.32 4.95
CA TYR A 9 -31.55 6.04 6.01
C TYR A 9 -30.46 5.06 5.58
N SER A 10 -30.82 4.03 4.81
CA SER A 10 -29.84 3.06 4.26
C SER A 10 -28.87 3.72 3.29
N ILE A 11 -29.34 4.60 2.40
CA ILE A 11 -28.49 5.34 1.46
C ILE A 11 -27.59 6.32 2.22
N LEU A 12 -28.13 7.01 3.23
CA LEU A 12 -27.37 7.91 4.09
C LEU A 12 -26.24 7.18 4.82
N CYS A 13 -26.50 5.97 5.35
CA CYS A 13 -25.48 5.13 5.97
C CYS A 13 -24.40 4.69 4.98
N VAL A 14 -24.78 4.28 3.77
CA VAL A 14 -23.81 3.87 2.75
C VAL A 14 -22.95 5.06 2.30
N VAL A 15 -23.53 6.24 2.10
CA VAL A 15 -22.79 7.46 1.76
C VAL A 15 -21.85 7.88 2.90
N ALA A 16 -22.31 7.80 4.15
CA ALA A 16 -21.46 8.08 5.31
C ALA A 16 -20.28 7.09 5.40
N VAL A 17 -20.52 5.80 5.19
CA VAL A 17 -19.45 4.79 5.15
C VAL A 17 -18.47 5.07 4.02
N VAL A 18 -18.94 5.34 2.80
CA VAL A 18 -18.10 5.63 1.64
C VAL A 18 -17.28 6.91 1.81
N ALA A 19 -17.84 7.96 2.41
CA ALA A 19 -17.13 9.20 2.71
C ALA A 19 -16.08 9.04 3.83
N LEU A 20 -16.24 8.03 4.68
CA LEU A 20 -15.28 7.68 5.74
C LEU A 20 -14.20 6.71 5.27
N LEU A 21 -14.27 6.17 4.04
CA LEU A 21 -13.13 5.43 3.49
C LEU A 21 -11.95 6.40 3.34
N PRO A 22 -10.76 6.05 3.87
CA PRO A 22 -9.63 6.96 3.90
C PRO A 22 -9.30 7.41 2.48
N ALA A 23 -9.38 8.73 2.28
CA ALA A 23 -8.80 9.39 1.13
C ALA A 23 -7.33 8.95 1.01
N ARG A 24 -6.92 8.63 -0.23
CA ARG A 24 -5.55 8.28 -0.59
C ARG A 24 -4.58 9.13 0.24
N SER A 25 -3.81 8.49 1.12
CA SER A 25 -2.88 9.17 2.01
C SER A 25 -1.71 9.71 1.18
N TYR A 26 -1.92 10.85 0.52
CA TYR A 26 -0.91 11.55 -0.24
C TYR A 26 -0.08 12.39 0.73
N SER A 27 1.05 11.84 1.18
CA SER A 27 2.06 12.61 1.91
C SER A 27 3.03 13.19 0.88
N GLN A 28 3.27 14.50 0.94
CA GLN A 28 4.26 15.18 0.08
C GLN A 28 5.68 15.11 0.67
N ASP A 29 5.82 14.64 1.91
CA ASP A 29 7.10 14.57 2.60
C ASP A 29 7.73 13.19 2.47
N TYR A 30 9.01 13.17 2.13
CA TYR A 30 9.79 11.94 2.09
C TYR A 30 10.43 11.72 3.47
N THR A 31 10.30 10.50 3.98
CA THR A 31 11.06 10.06 5.14
C THR A 31 12.28 9.25 4.69
N CYS A 32 13.43 9.49 5.32
CA CYS A 32 14.64 8.72 5.03
C CYS A 32 14.42 7.25 5.41
N SER A 33 14.70 6.36 4.47
CA SER A 33 14.62 4.91 4.66
C SER A 33 15.83 4.23 4.02
N ARG A 34 16.04 2.96 4.36
CA ARG A 34 17.01 2.08 3.70
C ARG A 34 16.25 1.06 2.88
N ALA A 35 16.70 0.84 1.65
CA ALA A 35 16.19 -0.18 0.76
C ALA A 35 17.33 -1.09 0.33
N THR A 36 17.04 -2.38 0.21
CA THR A 36 17.95 -3.39 -0.34
C THR A 36 17.16 -4.23 -1.33
N TYR A 37 17.84 -4.74 -2.35
CA TYR A 37 17.25 -5.70 -3.25
C TYR A 37 17.18 -7.08 -2.57
N PHE A 38 16.02 -7.73 -2.70
CA PHE A 38 15.82 -9.13 -2.34
C PHE A 38 14.98 -9.75 -3.46
N GLY A 39 15.45 -10.86 -4.03
CA GLY A 39 14.79 -11.46 -5.17
C GLY A 39 15.23 -12.89 -5.44
N SER A 40 14.34 -13.60 -6.11
CA SER A 40 14.59 -14.87 -6.80
C SER A 40 15.33 -14.59 -8.14
N PRO A 41 16.00 -15.56 -8.78
CA PRO A 41 16.78 -15.35 -10.02
C PRO A 41 16.02 -14.67 -11.17
N ASP A 42 14.70 -14.77 -11.17
CA ASP A 42 13.76 -14.17 -12.12
C ASP A 42 13.34 -12.73 -11.77
N CYS A 43 13.81 -12.19 -10.64
CA CYS A 43 13.54 -10.82 -10.18
C CYS A 43 12.08 -10.50 -9.83
N LEU A 44 11.19 -11.50 -9.74
CA LEU A 44 9.75 -11.29 -9.52
C LEU A 44 9.31 -11.37 -8.05
N GLY A 45 10.26 -11.45 -7.12
CA GLY A 45 9.98 -11.66 -5.70
C GLY A 45 9.73 -13.13 -5.36
N THR A 46 9.05 -13.39 -4.24
CA THR A 46 8.75 -14.75 -3.77
C THR A 46 7.24 -15.01 -3.79
N PRO A 47 6.79 -16.24 -4.09
CA PRO A 47 5.36 -16.58 -4.11
C PRO A 47 4.74 -16.58 -2.71
N THR A 48 5.56 -16.61 -1.65
CA THR A 48 5.13 -16.51 -0.26
C THR A 48 5.45 -15.13 0.31
N GLY A 49 4.54 -14.58 1.11
CA GLY A 49 4.75 -13.32 1.81
C GLY A 49 3.66 -13.05 2.85
N ALA A 50 3.95 -12.17 3.81
CA ALA A 50 3.06 -11.89 4.95
C ALA A 50 1.69 -11.30 4.55
N CYS A 51 1.59 -10.69 3.37
CA CYS A 51 0.33 -10.17 2.82
C CYS A 51 -0.51 -11.22 2.08
N GLY A 52 -0.01 -12.45 1.86
CA GLY A 52 -0.78 -13.54 1.28
C GLY A 52 -1.16 -13.39 -0.20
N PHE A 53 -0.48 -12.53 -0.97
CA PHE A 53 -0.78 -12.34 -2.40
C PHE A 53 -0.42 -13.55 -3.29
N GLY A 54 0.37 -14.51 -2.81
CA GLY A 54 0.74 -15.66 -3.62
C GLY A 54 1.59 -15.26 -4.83
N GLY A 55 1.47 -16.03 -5.91
CA GLY A 55 2.11 -15.71 -7.20
C GLY A 55 1.63 -14.41 -7.85
N TYR A 56 0.46 -13.88 -7.46
CA TYR A 56 -0.04 -12.60 -7.98
C TYR A 56 0.90 -11.43 -7.67
N GLY A 57 1.59 -11.50 -6.53
CA GLY A 57 2.58 -10.49 -6.12
C GLY A 57 3.75 -10.31 -7.10
N GLY A 58 4.10 -11.35 -7.87
CA GLY A 58 5.16 -11.27 -8.89
C GLY A 58 4.68 -10.79 -10.26
N THR A 59 3.38 -10.61 -10.45
CA THR A 59 2.79 -10.09 -11.71
C THR A 59 2.21 -8.69 -11.57
N VAL A 60 1.96 -8.25 -10.34
CA VAL A 60 1.35 -6.94 -10.09
C VAL A 60 2.40 -5.83 -10.29
N ASN A 61 2.02 -4.80 -11.03
CA ASN A 61 2.84 -3.60 -11.26
C ASN A 61 4.27 -3.93 -11.73
N ASP A 62 4.39 -4.81 -12.73
CA ASP A 62 5.68 -5.28 -13.29
C ASP A 62 6.64 -5.86 -12.23
N ALA A 63 6.06 -6.52 -11.22
CA ALA A 63 6.78 -7.05 -10.07
C ALA A 63 7.55 -6.01 -9.24
N ASN A 64 7.19 -4.71 -9.35
CA ASN A 64 7.70 -3.66 -8.49
C ASN A 64 7.02 -3.70 -7.12
N VAL A 65 7.28 -4.79 -6.41
CA VAL A 65 6.80 -5.07 -5.05
C VAL A 65 7.97 -5.05 -4.09
N ALA A 66 7.76 -4.43 -2.92
CA ALA A 66 8.79 -4.33 -1.89
C ALA A 66 8.28 -4.90 -0.56
N GLY A 67 9.12 -5.67 0.11
CA GLY A 67 8.93 -6.01 1.52
C GLY A 67 9.24 -4.81 2.40
N VAL A 68 8.33 -4.45 3.30
CA VAL A 68 8.47 -3.30 4.20
C VAL A 68 8.20 -3.72 5.64
N SER A 69 9.02 -3.29 6.60
CA SER A 69 8.85 -3.66 8.01
C SER A 69 7.92 -2.69 8.75
N ARG A 70 8.27 -1.40 8.79
CA ARG A 70 7.49 -0.37 9.50
C ARG A 70 6.14 -0.06 8.85
N LEU A 71 6.06 -0.15 7.53
CA LEU A 71 4.84 0.14 6.77
C LEU A 71 3.87 -1.05 6.74
N PHE A 72 4.32 -2.27 7.03
CA PHE A 72 3.45 -3.46 7.04
C PHE A 72 2.33 -3.35 8.08
N LYS A 73 2.62 -2.79 9.26
CA LYS A 73 1.64 -2.51 10.34
C LYS A 73 0.67 -3.68 10.59
N ASN A 74 1.21 -4.87 10.90
CA ASN A 74 0.43 -6.09 11.10
C ASN A 74 -0.55 -6.42 9.94
N GLY A 75 -0.15 -6.12 8.71
CA GLY A 75 -0.94 -6.35 7.50
C GLY A 75 -1.80 -5.17 7.07
N SER A 76 -1.99 -4.14 7.91
CA SER A 76 -2.81 -2.99 7.52
C SER A 76 -2.20 -2.15 6.38
N GLY A 77 -0.90 -2.30 6.11
CA GLY A 77 -0.22 -1.66 4.99
C GLY A 77 -0.11 -2.51 3.72
N CYS A 78 -0.67 -3.73 3.71
CA CYS A 78 -0.67 -4.58 2.52
C CYS A 78 -1.42 -3.90 1.37
N GLY A 79 -0.83 -3.91 0.17
CA GLY A 79 -1.38 -3.25 -1.02
C GLY A 79 -1.17 -1.73 -1.05
N GLY A 80 -0.43 -1.15 -0.10
CA GLY A 80 -0.04 0.25 -0.14
C GLY A 80 1.00 0.53 -1.23
N CYS A 81 0.85 1.65 -1.94
CA CYS A 81 1.81 2.14 -2.93
C CYS A 81 2.58 3.34 -2.37
N TYR A 82 3.90 3.33 -2.52
CA TYR A 82 4.80 4.39 -2.05
C TYR A 82 5.75 4.82 -3.15
N GLN A 83 6.05 6.11 -3.22
CA GLN A 83 7.08 6.63 -4.09
C GLN A 83 8.42 6.62 -3.36
N VAL A 84 9.39 5.88 -3.90
CA VAL A 84 10.76 5.85 -3.39
C VAL A 84 11.62 6.72 -4.30
N ARG A 85 12.45 7.58 -3.70
CA ARG A 85 13.48 8.33 -4.43
C ARG A 85 14.82 8.07 -3.78
N GLU A 86 15.83 7.81 -4.60
CA GLU A 86 17.20 7.70 -4.12
C GLU A 86 17.68 9.09 -3.70
N PHE A 87 18.00 9.24 -2.42
CA PHE A 87 18.69 10.43 -1.94
C PHE A 87 20.16 10.06 -1.76
N LYS A 88 21.00 10.46 -2.72
CA LYS A 88 22.45 10.39 -2.54
C LYS A 88 22.80 11.37 -1.42
N ALA A 89 23.20 10.86 -0.26
CA ALA A 89 23.80 11.71 0.76
C ALA A 89 25.04 12.35 0.14
N LEU A 90 25.08 13.68 0.06
CA LEU A 90 26.25 14.46 -0.41
C LEU A 90 27.48 14.32 0.51
N ASN A 91 27.50 13.34 1.41
CA ASN A 91 28.54 13.06 2.40
C ASN A 91 29.12 11.62 2.27
N TYR A 92 29.16 11.09 1.04
CA TYR A 92 30.00 9.93 0.71
C TYR A 92 31.05 10.34 -0.34
N GLN A 93 31.75 11.45 -0.08
CA GLN A 93 32.90 11.93 -0.86
C GLN A 93 33.99 12.50 0.07
N ASN A 94 34.07 12.05 1.32
CA ASN A 94 35.19 12.36 2.21
C ASN A 94 35.78 11.07 2.78
#